data_AF-A0A3C1CK34-F1
#
_entry.id   AF-A0A3C1CK34-F1
#
_cell.length_a   1.000
_cell.length_b   1.000
_cell.length_c   1.000
_cell.angle_alpha   90.00
_cell.angle_beta   90.00
_cell.angle_gamma   90.00
#
_symmetry.space_group_name_H-M   'P 1'
#
loop_
_entity.id
_entity.type
_entity.pdbx_description
1 polymer ?
#
loop_
_entity_poly.entity_id
_entity_poly.type
_entity_poly.pdbx_seq_one_letter_code
_entity_poly.pdbx_strand_id
1 'polypeptide(L)'
;DDVIVVVSAMGKTTDDLLRLAGDVSEAKPPRELDMLLTAGERVSMALLVMALADQGVDAVSFTGSQAGIITDSTHTRAKIVEVRGDRLRDALGEGRVPVVAGFQGVSTGRDVTTLGRGGSD
;
A
#
# COMPACT_ATOMS: atom_id res chain seq x y z
N ASP A 1 -8.96 20.42 10.88
CA ASP A 1 -8.87 19.75 9.58
C ASP A 1 -8.15 18.44 9.76
N ASP A 2 -8.74 17.36 9.27
CA ASP A 2 -8.17 16.00 9.35
C ASP A 2 -7.46 15.69 8.02
N VAL A 3 -6.27 15.09 8.10
CA VAL A 3 -5.43 14.79 6.93
C VAL A 3 -5.11 13.30 6.89
N ILE A 4 -5.34 12.67 5.74
CA ILE A 4 -4.84 11.33 5.41
C ILE A 4 -3.92 11.48 4.22
N VAL A 5 -2.74 10.85 4.29
CA VAL A 5 -1.75 10.87 3.21
C VAL A 5 -1.76 9.52 2.50
N VAL A 6 -1.78 9.52 1.17
CA VAL A 6 -1.58 8.32 0.35
C VAL A 6 -0.22 8.42 -0.31
N VAL A 7 0.59 7.36 -0.24
CA VAL A 7 1.91 7.31 -0.87
C VAL A 7 2.01 6.18 -1.89
N SER A 8 2.83 6.44 -2.92
CA SER A 8 3.28 5.43 -3.88
C SER A 8 4.72 5.03 -3.61
N ALA A 9 5.20 3.99 -4.28
CA ALA A 9 6.62 3.63 -4.27
C ALA A 9 7.51 4.80 -4.74
N MET A 10 8.70 4.95 -4.16
CA MET A 10 9.61 6.05 -4.48
C MET A 10 10.15 5.96 -5.91
N GLY A 11 9.99 7.03 -6.70
CA GLY A 11 10.64 7.17 -8.00
C GLY A 11 10.41 5.96 -8.93
N LYS A 12 11.50 5.27 -9.31
CA LYS A 12 11.48 4.11 -10.21
C LYS A 12 11.37 2.75 -9.49
N THR A 13 11.16 2.73 -8.18
CA THR A 13 11.21 1.50 -7.37
C THR A 13 10.30 0.40 -7.89
N THR A 14 9.07 0.72 -8.33
CA THR A 14 8.15 -0.27 -8.91
C THR A 14 8.73 -0.92 -10.17
N ASP A 15 9.33 -0.13 -11.06
CA ASP A 15 9.95 -0.64 -12.29
C ASP A 15 11.22 -1.46 -11.97
N ASP A 16 12.00 -1.07 -10.96
CA ASP A 16 13.17 -1.83 -10.50
C ASP A 16 12.77 -3.19 -9.90
N LEU A 17 11.69 -3.25 -9.13
CA LEU A 17 11.13 -4.50 -8.60
C LEU A 17 10.61 -5.40 -9.72
N LEU A 18 9.92 -4.83 -10.73
CA LEU A 18 9.49 -5.58 -11.92
C LEU A 18 10.67 -6.18 -12.69
N ARG A 19 11.75 -5.43 -12.82
CA ARG A 19 12.99 -5.92 -13.44
C ARG A 19 13.59 -7.06 -12.64
N LEU A 20 13.72 -6.91 -11.31
CA LEU A 20 14.24 -7.96 -10.43
C LEU A 20 13.42 -9.25 -10.50
N ALA A 21 12.08 -9.15 -10.58
CA ALA A 21 11.22 -10.31 -10.80
C ALA A 21 11.54 -11.02 -12.13
N GLY A 22 11.80 -10.24 -13.19
CA GLY A 22 12.21 -10.75 -14.49
C GLY A 22 13.57 -11.44 -14.50
N ASP A 23 14.49 -10.99 -13.66
CA ASP A 23 15.83 -11.60 -13.53
C ASP A 23 15.78 -12.98 -12.86
N VAL A 24 14.72 -13.29 -12.08
CA VAL A 24 14.60 -14.53 -11.30
C VAL A 24 13.54 -15.48 -11.85
N SER A 25 12.49 -14.98 -12.50
CA SER A 25 11.37 -15.80 -12.97
C SER A 25 10.78 -15.28 -14.27
N GLU A 26 10.66 -16.15 -15.27
CA GLU A 26 9.87 -15.86 -16.48
C GLU A 26 8.37 -15.94 -16.21
N ALA A 27 7.94 -16.90 -15.37
CA ALA A 27 6.53 -17.18 -15.11
C ALA A 27 5.82 -16.09 -14.28
N LYS A 28 6.56 -15.42 -13.38
CA LYS A 28 6.08 -14.32 -12.51
C LYS A 28 4.66 -14.56 -11.96
N PRO A 29 4.45 -15.57 -11.09
CA PRO A 29 3.13 -15.88 -10.55
C PRO A 29 2.46 -14.59 -10.01
N PRO A 30 1.25 -14.23 -10.48
CA PRO A 30 0.65 -12.92 -10.20
C PRO A 30 0.56 -12.57 -8.71
N ARG A 31 0.24 -13.56 -7.88
CA ARG A 31 0.21 -13.41 -6.41
C ARG A 31 1.55 -12.97 -5.82
N GLU A 32 2.64 -13.61 -6.26
CA GLU A 32 3.98 -13.27 -5.77
C GLU A 32 4.46 -11.92 -6.33
N LEU A 33 3.98 -11.56 -7.53
CA LEU A 33 4.23 -10.24 -8.07
C LEU A 33 3.56 -9.15 -7.22
N ASP A 34 2.31 -9.34 -6.80
CA ASP A 34 1.65 -8.42 -5.86
C ASP A 34 2.42 -8.32 -4.54
N MET A 35 2.84 -9.45 -3.98
CA MET A 35 3.68 -9.48 -2.77
C MET A 35 4.98 -8.66 -2.95
N LEU A 36 5.63 -8.77 -4.10
CA LEU A 36 6.87 -8.04 -4.38
C LEU A 36 6.61 -6.53 -4.55
N LEU A 37 5.63 -6.15 -5.36
CA LEU A 37 5.39 -4.74 -5.71
C LEU A 37 4.94 -3.92 -4.50
N THR A 38 4.15 -4.52 -3.59
CA THR A 38 3.73 -3.84 -2.36
C THR A 38 4.89 -3.51 -1.40
N ALA A 39 6.04 -4.17 -1.53
CA ALA A 39 7.22 -3.83 -0.73
C ALA A 39 7.71 -2.40 -0.99
N GLY A 40 7.62 -1.91 -2.24
CA GLY A 40 8.06 -0.57 -2.62
C GLY A 40 7.29 0.52 -1.89
N GLU A 41 5.97 0.36 -1.74
CA GLU A 41 5.14 1.32 -1.00
C GLU A 41 5.34 1.24 0.50
N ARG A 42 5.60 0.03 1.02
CA ARG A 42 5.89 -0.16 2.45
C ARG A 42 7.16 0.57 2.87
N VAL A 43 8.16 0.63 1.98
CA VAL A 43 9.35 1.46 2.17
C VAL A 43 8.96 2.93 2.20
N SER A 44 8.22 3.43 1.20
CA SER A 44 7.80 4.84 1.13
C SER A 44 7.03 5.29 2.37
N MET A 45 6.00 4.54 2.78
CA MET A 45 5.14 4.92 3.90
C MET A 45 5.91 4.95 5.22
N ALA A 46 6.82 3.99 5.43
CA ALA A 46 7.64 3.93 6.63
C ALA A 46 8.61 5.13 6.69
N LEU A 47 9.29 5.43 5.58
CA LEU A 47 10.21 6.56 5.50
C LEU A 47 9.48 7.90 5.69
N LEU A 48 8.28 8.07 5.13
CA LEU A 48 7.51 9.28 5.33
C LEU A 48 7.10 9.46 6.79
N VAL A 49 6.62 8.40 7.46
CA VAL A 49 6.26 8.47 8.88
C VAL A 49 7.48 8.81 9.75
N MET A 50 8.65 8.23 9.46
CA MET A 50 9.90 8.60 10.16
C MET A 50 10.23 10.09 9.96
N ALA A 51 10.14 10.60 8.73
CA ALA A 51 10.40 12.01 8.43
C ALA A 51 9.39 12.95 9.12
N LEU A 52 8.11 12.57 9.19
CA LEU A 52 7.08 13.32 9.90
C LEU A 52 7.35 13.34 11.42
N ALA A 53 7.78 12.20 11.99
CA ALA A 53 8.15 12.12 13.39
C ALA A 53 9.31 13.06 13.74
N ASP A 54 10.33 13.17 12.87
CA ASP A 54 11.44 14.12 13.04
C ASP A 54 10.99 15.59 13.02
N GLN A 55 9.82 15.89 12.43
CA GLN A 55 9.20 17.21 12.44
C GLN A 55 8.18 17.40 13.58
N GLY A 56 8.08 16.44 14.50
CA GLY A 56 7.14 16.49 15.62
C GLY A 56 5.68 16.19 15.24
N VAL A 57 5.45 15.61 14.05
CA VAL A 57 4.11 15.18 13.62
C VAL A 57 3.90 13.72 14.00
N ASP A 58 2.89 13.44 14.84
CA ASP A 58 2.49 12.06 15.14
C ASP A 58 1.75 11.47 13.94
N ALA A 59 2.42 10.54 13.26
CA ALA A 59 1.91 9.85 12.08
C ALA A 59 2.04 8.34 12.24
N VAL A 60 1.21 7.60 11.50
CA VAL A 60 1.24 6.13 11.51
C VAL A 60 0.92 5.55 10.15
N SER A 61 1.72 4.57 9.72
CA SER A 61 1.58 3.96 8.41
C SER A 61 0.60 2.79 8.43
N PHE A 62 -0.20 2.66 7.38
CA PHE A 62 -1.10 1.54 7.15
C PHE A 62 -0.86 0.96 5.75
N THR A 63 -0.62 -0.35 5.68
CA THR A 63 -0.81 -1.09 4.42
C THR A 63 -2.27 -1.04 3.99
N GLY A 64 -2.58 -1.30 2.72
CA GLY A 64 -3.96 -1.33 2.23
C GLY A 64 -4.85 -2.30 3.02
N SER A 65 -4.30 -3.45 3.43
CA SER A 65 -4.99 -4.39 4.33
C SER A 65 -5.36 -3.79 5.69
N GLN A 66 -4.46 -2.99 6.28
CA GLN A 66 -4.68 -2.35 7.57
C GLN A 66 -5.56 -1.09 7.46
N ALA A 67 -5.58 -0.45 6.30
CA ALA A 67 -6.52 0.62 5.94
C ALA A 67 -7.92 0.09 5.60
N GLY A 68 -8.09 -1.23 5.54
CA GLY A 68 -9.37 -1.89 5.26
C GLY A 68 -9.77 -1.89 3.79
N ILE A 69 -8.81 -1.81 2.87
CA ILE A 69 -9.04 -1.92 1.42
C ILE A 69 -9.19 -3.40 1.07
N ILE A 70 -10.43 -3.84 0.87
CA ILE A 70 -10.77 -5.21 0.52
C ILE A 70 -11.00 -5.29 -0.98
N THR A 71 -10.43 -6.30 -1.61
CA THR A 71 -10.43 -6.48 -3.06
C THR A 71 -10.92 -7.86 -3.49
N ASP A 72 -11.20 -8.01 -4.79
CA ASP A 72 -11.31 -9.34 -5.39
C ASP A 72 -9.93 -10.05 -5.45
N SER A 73 -9.90 -11.30 -5.91
CA SER A 73 -8.66 -12.08 -6.00
C SER A 73 -7.96 -11.94 -7.35
N THR A 74 -8.28 -10.90 -8.13
CA THR A 74 -7.71 -10.70 -9.47
C THR A 74 -6.35 -10.01 -9.35
N HIS A 75 -5.32 -10.74 -8.94
CA HIS A 75 -3.95 -10.22 -8.75
C HIS A 75 -3.47 -9.34 -9.91
N THR A 76 -2.61 -8.36 -9.60
CA THR A 76 -2.05 -7.32 -10.51
C THR A 76 -3.03 -6.29 -11.06
N ARG A 77 -4.33 -6.46 -10.84
CA ARG A 77 -5.42 -5.58 -11.33
C ARG A 77 -6.70 -5.74 -10.51
N ALA A 78 -6.53 -5.94 -9.21
CA ALA A 78 -7.64 -6.27 -8.32
C ALA A 78 -8.59 -5.09 -8.22
N LYS A 79 -9.89 -5.38 -8.08
CA LYS A 79 -10.91 -4.34 -7.88
C LYS A 79 -11.26 -4.22 -6.42
N ILE A 80 -11.39 -3.00 -5.92
CA ILE A 80 -11.92 -2.74 -4.58
C ILE A 80 -13.37 -3.21 -4.53
N VAL A 81 -13.67 -4.11 -3.59
CA VAL A 81 -15.03 -4.59 -3.32
C VAL A 81 -15.62 -3.92 -2.10
N GLU A 82 -14.78 -3.50 -1.15
CA GLU A 82 -15.21 -2.88 0.10
C GLU A 82 -14.07 -2.06 0.73
N VAL A 83 -14.42 -0.99 1.44
CA VAL A 83 -13.46 -0.18 2.21
C VAL A 83 -13.95 -0.05 3.65
N ARG A 84 -13.14 -0.56 4.61
CA ARG A 84 -13.39 -0.52 6.05
C ARG A 84 -12.34 0.32 6.77
N GLY A 85 -12.47 1.64 6.67
CA GLY A 85 -11.50 2.60 7.20
C GLY A 85 -11.49 2.79 8.72
N ASP A 86 -11.97 1.83 9.52
CA ASP A 86 -12.14 2.00 10.97
C ASP A 86 -10.83 2.37 11.67
N ARG A 87 -9.73 1.68 11.33
CA ARG A 87 -8.40 1.98 11.87
C ARG A 87 -7.87 3.37 11.49
N LEU A 88 -8.28 3.89 10.33
CA LEU A 88 -7.91 5.24 9.93
C LEU A 88 -8.70 6.27 10.74
N ARG A 89 -9.99 6.02 10.98
CA ARG A 89 -10.83 6.88 11.82
C ARG A 89 -10.35 6.89 13.27
N ASP A 90 -9.96 5.72 13.80
CA ASP A 90 -9.39 5.63 15.15
C ASP A 90 -8.12 6.47 15.28
N ALA A 91 -7.19 6.34 14.32
CA ALA A 91 -5.96 7.13 14.30
C ALA A 91 -6.23 8.64 14.20
N LEU A 92 -7.19 9.05 13.37
CA LEU A 92 -7.62 10.46 13.31
C LEU A 92 -8.23 10.93 14.65
N GLY A 93 -9.04 10.09 15.30
CA GLY A 93 -9.62 10.37 16.61
C GLY A 93 -8.56 10.51 17.73
N GLU A 94 -7.41 9.85 17.57
CA GLU A 94 -6.23 10.00 18.42
C GLU A 94 -5.37 11.22 18.06
N GLY A 95 -5.74 12.00 17.04
CA GLY A 95 -4.99 13.17 16.58
C GLY A 95 -3.77 12.85 15.72
N ARG A 96 -3.68 11.63 15.18
CA ARG A 96 -2.55 11.14 14.39
C ARG A 96 -2.82 11.29 12.90
N VAL A 97 -1.77 11.46 12.10
CA VAL A 97 -1.85 11.51 10.63
C VAL A 97 -1.68 10.10 10.04
N PRO A 98 -2.74 9.51 9.43
CA PRO A 98 -2.61 8.22 8.77
C PRO A 98 -1.86 8.35 7.44
N VAL A 99 -0.88 7.49 7.21
CA VAL A 99 -0.14 7.36 5.95
C VAL A 99 -0.44 6.02 5.32
N VAL A 100 -1.16 5.99 4.20
CA VAL A 100 -1.67 4.76 3.57
C VAL A 100 -0.87 4.44 2.31
N ALA A 101 -0.51 3.18 2.12
CA ALA A 101 0.03 2.70 0.85
C ALA A 101 -1.07 2.62 -0.23
N GLY A 102 -0.89 3.30 -1.37
CA GLY A 102 -1.97 3.59 -2.32
C GLY A 102 -2.39 2.43 -3.23
N PHE A 103 -1.46 1.61 -3.70
CA PHE A 103 -1.69 0.67 -4.80
C PHE A 103 -2.09 -0.74 -4.34
N GLN A 104 -2.40 -0.94 -3.06
CA GLN A 104 -2.54 -2.28 -2.49
C GLN A 104 -3.84 -2.50 -1.70
N GLY A 105 -4.23 -3.77 -1.59
CA GLY A 105 -5.36 -4.22 -0.77
C GLY A 105 -5.14 -5.62 -0.23
N VAL A 106 -6.20 -6.17 0.34
CA VAL A 106 -6.28 -7.57 0.73
C VAL A 106 -7.45 -8.24 0.02
N SER A 107 -7.23 -9.41 -0.58
CA SER A 107 -8.31 -10.17 -1.22
C SER A 107 -9.24 -10.77 -0.17
N THR A 108 -10.42 -11.23 -0.60
CA THR A 108 -11.31 -12.05 0.23
C THR A 108 -10.65 -13.36 0.70
N GLY A 109 -9.62 -13.82 -0.02
CA GLY A 109 -8.76 -14.95 0.35
C GLY A 109 -7.62 -14.60 1.32
N ARG A 110 -7.52 -13.34 1.76
CA ARG A 110 -6.45 -12.81 2.64
C ARG A 110 -5.06 -12.73 2.00
N ASP A 111 -4.97 -12.75 0.68
CA ASP A 111 -3.73 -12.46 -0.02
C ASP A 111 -3.58 -10.97 -0.25
N VAL A 112 -2.33 -10.50 -0.29
CA VAL A 112 -2.02 -9.14 -0.76
C VAL A 112 -2.36 -9.05 -2.24
N THR A 113 -3.01 -7.96 -2.61
CA THR A 113 -3.36 -7.66 -4.00
C THR A 113 -2.90 -6.27 -4.39
N THR A 114 -2.71 -6.07 -5.68
CA THR A 114 -2.47 -4.74 -6.24
C THR A 114 -3.57 -4.30 -7.18
N LEU A 115 -3.83 -3.00 -7.22
CA LEU A 115 -4.96 -2.41 -7.95
C LEU A 115 -4.68 -2.17 -9.45
N GLY A 116 -3.46 -2.44 -9.93
CA GLY A 116 -3.03 -2.16 -11.30
C GLY A 116 -2.50 -0.74 -11.50
N ARG A 117 -1.73 -0.50 -12.58
CA ARG A 117 -0.99 0.77 -12.78
C ARG A 117 -1.92 1.98 -12.61
N GLY A 118 -1.46 2.96 -11.83
CA GLY A 118 -2.26 4.15 -11.48
C GLY A 118 -3.21 3.96 -10.30
N GLY A 119 -3.24 2.77 -9.67
CA GLY A 119 -4.17 2.47 -8.57
C GLY A 119 -3.95 3.23 -7.26
N SER A 120 -2.97 4.14 -7.19
CA SER A 120 -2.83 5.09 -6.09
C SER A 120 -3.72 6.33 -6.25
N ASP A 121 -4.17 6.62 -7.49
CA ASP A 121 -5.11 7.70 -7.85
C ASP A 121 -6.58 7.25 -7.65
#